data_AF-A0A0S8GTR1-F1
#
_entry.id   AF-A0A0S8GTR1-F1
#
_cell.length_a   1.000
_cell.length_b   1.000
_cell.length_c   1.000
_cell.angle_alpha   90.00
_cell.angle_beta   90.00
_cell.angle_gamma   90.00
#
_symmetry.space_group_name_H-M   'P 1'
#
loop_
_entity.id
_entity.type
_entity.pdbx_description
1 polymer ?
#
loop_
_entity_poly.entity_id
_entity_poly.type
_entity_poly.pdbx_seq_one_letter_code
_entity_poly.pdbx_strand_id
1 'polypeptide(L)'
;MSEVLIIVAVVAVLAVIAAVALLRRRRAARAGGVGEPGAVEPPAAGPAVREEAGDEEAAPTRATEEAASRAAEAEAVAAEAAVKPVLSEGELRSRVESQLTDSERMLGELREAATGGGEPALGAGSLEIMAEGLEEVRALARRKQWNQARDKCGALHAQLSLLLRSTRRERAS
;
A
#
# COMPACT_ATOMS: atom_id res chain seq x y z
N MET A 1 -9.54 -29.36 -17.28
CA MET A 1 -8.17 -28.94 -16.89
C MET A 1 -8.11 -27.47 -16.45
N SER A 2 -8.87 -26.56 -17.09
CA SER A 2 -8.87 -25.12 -16.77
C SER A 2 -9.39 -24.76 -15.37
N GLU A 3 -10.37 -25.49 -14.84
CA GLU A 3 -10.96 -25.20 -13.52
C GLU A 3 -9.98 -25.47 -12.36
N VAL A 4 -9.17 -26.54 -12.48
CA VAL A 4 -8.12 -26.87 -11.50
C VAL A 4 -7.02 -25.79 -11.50
N LEU A 5 -6.69 -25.23 -12.66
CA LEU A 5 -5.69 -24.15 -12.76
C LEU A 5 -6.17 -22.85 -12.10
N ILE A 6 -7.47 -22.54 -12.20
CA ILE A 6 -8.07 -21.38 -11.55
C ILE A 6 -8.04 -21.54 -10.03
N ILE A 7 -8.39 -22.72 -9.51
CA ILE A 7 -8.36 -23.00 -8.07
C ILE A 7 -6.92 -22.90 -7.53
N VAL A 8 -5.95 -23.47 -8.24
CA VAL A 8 -4.52 -23.39 -7.86
C VAL A 8 -4.03 -21.94 -7.86
N ALA A 9 -4.44 -21.13 -8.86
CA ALA A 9 -4.09 -19.71 -8.91
C ALA A 9 -4.68 -18.93 -7.72
N VAL A 10 -5.95 -19.18 -7.37
CA VAL A 10 -6.61 -18.53 -6.22
C VAL A 10 -5.91 -18.91 -4.91
N VAL A 11 -5.58 -20.19 -4.71
CA VAL A 11 -4.87 -20.66 -3.51
C VAL A 11 -3.46 -20.03 -3.41
N ALA A 12 -2.75 -19.91 -4.53
CA ALA A 12 -1.44 -19.27 -4.57
C ALA A 12 -1.52 -17.78 -4.20
N VAL A 13 -2.52 -17.06 -4.71
CA VAL A 13 -2.76 -15.65 -4.38
C VAL A 13 -3.07 -15.48 -2.89
N LEU A 14 -3.91 -16.36 -2.32
CA LEU A 14 -4.21 -16.34 -0.89
C LEU A 14 -2.97 -16.61 -0.03
N ALA A 15 -2.10 -17.53 -0.43
CA ALA A 15 -0.85 -17.81 0.26
C ALA A 15 0.12 -16.62 0.24
N VAL A 16 0.21 -15.91 -0.89
CA VAL A 16 1.03 -14.68 -1.01
C VAL A 16 0.49 -13.58 -0.11
N ILE A 17 -0.83 -13.37 -0.09
CA ILE A 17 -1.47 -12.36 0.79
C ILE A 17 -1.20 -12.69 2.26
N ALA A 18 -1.33 -13.96 2.65
CA ALA A 18 -1.05 -14.41 4.01
C ALA A 18 0.43 -14.22 4.39
N ALA A 19 1.36 -14.56 3.50
CA ALA A 19 2.79 -14.36 3.70
C ALA A 19 3.15 -12.87 3.86
N VAL A 20 2.59 -12.00 3.02
CA VAL A 20 2.79 -10.54 3.10
C VAL A 20 2.22 -9.99 4.41
N ALA A 21 1.06 -10.47 4.86
CA ALA A 21 0.48 -10.08 6.14
C ALA A 21 1.38 -10.51 7.32
N LEU A 22 1.93 -11.72 7.28
CA LEU A 22 2.86 -12.25 8.29
C LEU A 22 4.18 -11.47 8.33
N LEU A 23 4.74 -11.13 7.16
CA LEU A 23 5.95 -10.33 7.02
C LEU A 23 5.75 -8.90 7.55
N ARG A 24 4.58 -8.29 7.28
CA ARG A 24 4.22 -6.98 7.84
C ARG A 24 4.08 -7.00 9.36
N ARG A 25 3.49 -8.06 9.93
CA ARG A 25 3.42 -8.24 11.40
C ARG A 25 4.80 -8.40 12.04
N ARG A 26 5.73 -9.13 11.41
CA ARG A 26 7.11 -9.26 11.90
C ARG A 26 7.90 -7.95 11.82
N ARG A 27 7.62 -7.10 10.83
CA ARG A 27 8.22 -5.76 10.75
C ARG A 27 7.75 -4.84 11.88
N ALA A 28 6.49 -4.92 12.29
CA ALA A 28 5.97 -4.16 13.43
C ALA A 28 6.60 -4.59 14.78
N ALA A 29 6.99 -5.86 14.93
CA ALA A 29 7.69 -6.36 16.11
C ALA A 29 9.17 -5.93 16.21
N ARG A 30 9.78 -5.44 15.12
CA ARG A 30 11.16 -4.89 15.13
C ARG A 30 11.21 -3.37 15.31
N ALA A 31 10.06 -2.69 15.27
CA ALA A 31 9.98 -1.24 15.36
C ALA A 31 9.54 -0.72 16.74
N GLY A 32 9.29 -1.61 17.72
CA GLY A 32 8.95 -1.23 19.08
C GLY A 32 9.70 -2.09 20.09
N GLY A 33 10.61 -1.46 20.85
CA GLY A 33 11.18 -2.04 22.07
C GLY A 33 12.70 -2.11 22.11
N VAL A 34 13.39 -0.95 22.09
CA VAL A 34 14.65 -0.81 22.83
C VAL A 34 14.25 -0.34 24.23
N GLY A 35 14.15 -1.33 25.12
CA GLY A 35 13.93 -1.22 26.54
C GLY A 35 14.47 -2.50 27.14
N GLU A 36 15.80 -2.63 27.13
CA GLU A 36 16.56 -3.59 27.96
C GLU A 36 16.37 -3.26 29.46
N PRO A 37 16.67 -4.16 30.43
CA PRO A 37 17.79 -5.10 30.39
C PRO A 37 17.49 -6.52 30.91
N GLY A 38 18.26 -7.49 30.41
CA GLY A 38 18.22 -8.88 30.85
C GLY A 38 19.57 -9.55 30.61
N ALA A 39 20.52 -9.22 31.47
CA ALA A 39 21.82 -9.82 31.71
C ALA A 39 22.14 -11.16 31.02
N VAL A 40 23.18 -11.15 30.16
CA VAL A 40 24.21 -12.21 30.11
C VAL A 40 25.55 -11.55 29.74
N GLU A 41 26.47 -11.50 30.71
CA GLU A 41 27.88 -11.10 30.53
C GLU A 41 28.69 -12.16 29.74
N PRO A 42 29.88 -11.81 29.23
CA PRO A 42 30.54 -12.42 28.06
C PRO A 42 31.53 -13.54 28.41
N PRO A 43 32.26 -14.06 27.41
CA PRO A 43 33.71 -14.06 27.60
C PRO A 43 34.49 -13.45 26.44
N ALA A 44 35.56 -12.77 26.84
CA ALA A 44 36.57 -12.10 26.04
C ALA A 44 37.64 -13.05 25.44
N ALA A 45 38.27 -12.61 24.35
CA ALA A 45 39.72 -12.77 24.06
C ALA A 45 40.09 -12.01 22.77
N GLY A 46 41.05 -11.07 22.82
CA GLY A 46 41.64 -10.34 21.67
C GLY A 46 42.73 -11.16 20.94
N PRO A 47 43.83 -10.58 20.41
CA PRO A 47 44.12 -9.20 19.95
C PRO A 47 44.91 -9.14 18.59
N ALA A 48 45.13 -7.89 18.10
CA ALA A 48 46.28 -7.37 17.32
C ALA A 48 46.63 -7.89 15.90
N VAL A 49 46.70 -6.97 14.92
CA VAL A 49 47.94 -6.61 14.17
C VAL A 49 47.86 -5.12 13.76
N ARG A 50 48.99 -4.42 13.90
CA ARG A 50 49.28 -3.00 13.65
C ARG A 50 50.29 -2.88 12.50
N GLU A 51 50.55 -1.64 12.06
CA GLU A 51 51.70 -1.14 11.25
C GLU A 51 51.46 -1.11 9.73
N GLU A 52 51.89 -0.10 8.96
CA GLU A 52 52.53 1.21 9.20
C GLU A 52 52.31 2.02 7.90
N ALA A 53 51.99 3.31 7.99
CA ALA A 53 52.88 4.46 7.80
C ALA A 53 53.48 4.60 6.38
N GLY A 54 53.23 5.77 5.81
CA GLY A 54 53.76 6.27 4.54
C GLY A 54 53.36 7.72 4.39
N ASP A 55 53.94 8.57 5.23
CA ASP A 55 53.93 10.03 5.13
C ASP A 55 54.82 10.46 3.94
N GLU A 56 54.30 11.28 3.04
CA GLU A 56 55.13 12.20 2.28
C GLU A 56 54.36 13.51 2.06
N GLU A 57 54.87 14.56 2.69
CA GLU A 57 54.37 15.92 2.73
C GLU A 57 55.04 16.75 1.63
N ALA A 58 54.27 17.46 0.78
CA ALA A 58 54.65 18.75 0.21
C ALA A 58 53.45 19.43 -0.48
N ALA A 59 53.11 20.62 0.04
CA ALA A 59 51.98 21.48 -0.30
C ALA A 59 52.15 22.26 -1.63
N PRO A 60 51.44 23.39 -1.87
CA PRO A 60 50.00 23.56 -2.08
C PRO A 60 49.72 24.28 -3.42
N THR A 61 48.76 23.82 -4.22
CA THR A 61 48.26 24.61 -5.36
C THR A 61 46.80 24.96 -5.16
N ARG A 62 46.60 26.22 -4.73
CA ARG A 62 45.38 27.01 -4.93
C ARG A 62 44.83 26.76 -6.34
N ALA A 63 43.69 26.07 -6.47
CA ALA A 63 42.70 26.27 -7.53
C ALA A 63 41.56 25.24 -7.48
N THR A 64 40.98 24.90 -6.31
CA THR A 64 39.79 24.00 -6.32
C THR A 64 38.88 24.10 -5.09
N GLU A 65 38.99 25.15 -4.26
CA GLU A 65 38.01 25.37 -3.17
C GLU A 65 36.65 25.88 -3.65
N GLU A 66 36.50 26.28 -4.93
CA GLU A 66 35.21 26.70 -5.49
C GLU A 66 34.36 25.56 -6.09
N ALA A 67 34.90 24.35 -6.23
CA ALA A 67 34.15 23.21 -6.77
C ALA A 67 33.55 22.30 -5.68
N ALA A 68 34.10 22.31 -4.46
CA ALA A 68 33.58 21.54 -3.32
C ALA A 68 32.43 22.27 -2.59
N SER A 69 32.35 23.60 -2.69
CA SER A 69 31.30 24.39 -2.03
C SER A 69 29.95 24.42 -2.77
N ARG A 70 29.83 23.86 -3.98
CA ARG A 70 28.54 23.74 -4.70
C ARG A 70 28.06 22.31 -4.94
N ALA A 71 28.82 21.31 -4.50
CA ALA A 71 28.39 19.90 -4.54
C ALA A 71 27.87 19.40 -3.18
N ALA A 72 28.25 20.04 -2.07
CA ALA A 72 27.80 19.66 -0.73
C ALA A 72 26.47 20.32 -0.29
N GLU A 73 25.98 21.36 -0.99
CA GLU A 73 24.66 21.97 -0.71
C GLU A 73 23.53 21.42 -1.61
N ALA A 74 23.85 20.57 -2.59
CA ALA A 74 22.86 19.97 -3.49
C ALA A 74 22.43 18.55 -3.09
N GLU A 75 22.99 17.99 -2.02
CA GLU A 75 22.72 16.60 -1.58
C GLU A 75 22.12 16.50 -0.17
N ALA A 76 21.59 17.61 0.37
CA ALA A 76 21.01 17.67 1.72
C ALA A 76 19.55 18.16 1.77
N VAL A 77 18.85 18.33 0.62
CA VAL A 77 17.47 18.88 0.59
C VAL A 77 16.53 18.14 -0.39
N ALA A 78 16.67 16.82 -0.58
CA ALA A 78 15.70 16.07 -1.39
C ALA A 78 15.48 14.62 -0.98
N ALA A 79 15.71 14.30 0.30
CA ALA A 79 15.31 13.01 0.88
C ALA A 79 14.56 13.18 2.21
N GLU A 80 13.85 14.30 2.39
CA GLU A 80 12.58 14.20 3.12
C GLU A 80 11.69 13.31 2.26
N ALA A 81 11.75 12.01 2.55
CA ALA A 81 10.73 11.07 2.16
C ALA A 81 9.41 11.77 2.45
N ALA A 82 8.67 12.12 1.40
CA ALA A 82 7.34 12.70 1.51
C ALA A 82 6.51 11.71 2.33
N VAL A 83 6.47 11.93 3.64
CA VAL A 83 5.64 11.19 4.58
C VAL A 83 4.25 11.59 4.16
N LYS A 84 3.64 10.77 3.31
CA LYS A 84 2.26 10.97 2.88
C LYS A 84 1.46 11.22 4.15
N PRO A 85 0.73 12.35 4.25
CA PRO A 85 0.05 12.70 5.48
C PRO A 85 -0.83 11.53 5.89
N VAL A 86 -0.59 11.02 7.10
CA VAL A 86 -1.45 10.01 7.69
C VAL A 86 -2.76 10.73 7.98
N LEU A 87 -3.76 10.48 7.14
CA LEU A 87 -5.08 11.08 7.28
C LEU A 87 -5.59 10.86 8.69
N SER A 88 -6.16 11.91 9.28
CA SER A 88 -6.85 11.82 10.56
C SER A 88 -8.03 10.84 10.48
N GLU A 89 -8.45 10.31 11.63
CA GLU A 89 -9.60 9.39 11.68
C GLU A 89 -10.87 10.03 11.10
N GLY A 90 -11.09 11.32 11.38
CA GLY A 90 -12.22 12.07 10.84
C GLY A 90 -12.21 12.17 9.32
N GLU A 91 -11.04 12.42 8.72
CA GLU A 91 -10.88 12.47 7.26
C GLU A 91 -11.07 11.09 6.63
N LEU A 92 -10.52 10.03 7.24
CA LEU A 92 -10.71 8.65 6.77
C LEU A 92 -12.19 8.25 6.80
N ARG A 93 -12.88 8.56 7.90
CA ARG A 93 -14.31 8.30 8.04
C ARG A 93 -15.11 9.03 6.97
N SER A 94 -14.95 10.35 6.86
CA SER A 94 -15.68 11.16 5.88
C SER A 94 -15.45 10.67 4.45
N ARG A 95 -14.20 10.32 4.11
CA ARG A 95 -13.84 9.77 2.82
C ARG A 95 -14.52 8.43 2.57
N VAL A 96 -14.43 7.49 3.50
CA VAL A 96 -15.06 6.16 3.36
C VAL A 96 -16.57 6.29 3.22
N GLU A 97 -17.23 7.13 4.03
CA GLU A 97 -18.67 7.37 3.95
C GLU A 97 -19.07 7.96 2.59
N SER A 98 -18.35 8.99 2.11
CA SER A 98 -18.62 9.57 0.79
C SER A 98 -18.42 8.57 -0.37
N GLN A 99 -17.36 7.75 -0.30
CA GLN A 99 -17.07 6.77 -1.34
C GLN A 99 -18.05 5.60 -1.30
N LEU A 100 -18.53 5.20 -0.12
CA LEU A 100 -19.59 4.22 0.02
C LEU A 100 -20.86 4.69 -0.67
N THR A 101 -21.34 5.90 -0.35
CA THR A 101 -22.56 6.46 -0.97
C THR A 101 -22.44 6.55 -2.49
N ASP A 102 -21.28 6.98 -3.01
CA ASP A 102 -21.09 7.07 -4.45
C ASP A 102 -21.00 5.69 -5.12
N SER A 103 -20.34 4.72 -4.47
CA SER A 103 -20.27 3.34 -4.96
C SER A 103 -21.64 2.66 -4.96
N GLU A 104 -22.47 2.91 -3.95
CA GLU A 104 -23.86 2.42 -3.88
C GLU A 104 -24.70 2.98 -5.02
N ARG A 105 -24.53 4.28 -5.33
CA ARG A 105 -25.17 4.90 -6.50
C ARG A 105 -24.74 4.23 -7.80
N MET A 106 -23.43 4.05 -8.01
CA MET A 106 -22.90 3.38 -9.21
C MET A 106 -23.43 1.95 -9.36
N LEU A 107 -23.54 1.20 -8.26
CA LEU A 107 -24.12 -0.13 -8.26
C LEU A 107 -25.61 -0.10 -8.62
N GLY A 108 -26.36 0.89 -8.14
CA GLY A 108 -27.74 1.14 -8.55
C GLY A 108 -27.87 1.38 -10.06
N GLU A 109 -27.05 2.27 -10.61
CA GLU A 109 -27.02 2.55 -12.04
C GLU A 109 -26.67 1.30 -12.87
N LEU A 110 -25.72 0.48 -12.42
CA LEU A 110 -25.36 -0.77 -13.09
C LEU A 110 -26.48 -1.81 -13.04
N ARG A 111 -27.23 -1.89 -11.94
CA ARG A 111 -28.39 -2.78 -11.81
C ARG A 111 -29.53 -2.35 -12.71
N GLU A 112 -29.85 -1.07 -12.73
CA GLU A 112 -30.81 -0.50 -13.69
C GLU A 112 -30.33 -0.72 -15.12
N ALA A 113 -29.02 -0.66 -15.34
CA ALA A 113 -28.48 -0.87 -16.65
C ALA A 113 -28.64 -2.32 -17.15
N ALA A 114 -28.54 -3.28 -16.23
CA ALA A 114 -28.72 -4.70 -16.48
C ALA A 114 -30.19 -5.08 -16.72
N THR A 115 -31.17 -4.36 -16.15
CA THR A 115 -32.60 -4.63 -16.36
C THR A 115 -33.15 -3.94 -17.62
N GLY A 116 -32.43 -2.97 -18.19
CA GLY A 116 -32.87 -2.09 -19.28
C GLY A 116 -32.87 -2.64 -20.71
N GLY A 117 -32.73 -3.95 -20.93
CA GLY A 117 -33.05 -4.57 -22.24
C GLY A 117 -31.90 -4.79 -23.24
N GLY A 118 -30.72 -5.21 -22.77
CA GLY A 118 -29.67 -5.82 -23.58
C GLY A 118 -29.11 -7.05 -22.88
N GLU A 119 -28.44 -7.96 -23.61
CA GLU A 119 -27.65 -9.05 -23.00
C GLU A 119 -26.79 -8.45 -21.88
N PRO A 120 -26.91 -8.93 -20.64
CA PRO A 120 -26.21 -8.30 -19.54
C PRO A 120 -24.70 -8.54 -19.73
N ALA A 121 -23.97 -7.50 -20.13
CA ALA A 121 -22.51 -7.50 -20.13
C ALA A 121 -21.93 -7.85 -18.74
N LEU A 122 -22.76 -7.74 -17.70
CA LEU A 122 -22.47 -8.11 -16.31
C LEU A 122 -23.46 -9.14 -15.79
N GLY A 123 -22.97 -10.36 -15.50
CA GLY A 123 -23.78 -11.39 -14.86
C GLY A 123 -24.30 -10.94 -13.49
N ALA A 124 -25.54 -11.32 -13.16
CA ALA A 124 -26.20 -10.97 -11.89
C ALA A 124 -25.33 -11.28 -10.66
N GLY A 125 -24.63 -12.41 -10.66
CA GLY A 125 -23.70 -12.79 -9.59
C GLY A 125 -22.54 -11.82 -9.39
N SER A 126 -22.09 -11.09 -10.43
CA SER A 126 -21.05 -10.07 -10.26
C SER A 126 -21.56 -8.85 -9.50
N LEU A 127 -22.81 -8.44 -9.74
CA LEU A 127 -23.43 -7.31 -9.04
C LEU A 127 -23.77 -7.67 -7.58
N GLU A 128 -24.08 -8.93 -7.30
CA GLU A 128 -24.26 -9.44 -5.95
C GLU A 128 -22.95 -9.42 -5.15
N ILE A 129 -21.85 -9.92 -5.73
CA ILE A 129 -20.52 -9.88 -5.10
C ILE A 129 -20.12 -8.44 -4.76
N MET A 130 -20.38 -7.47 -5.65
CA MET A 130 -20.09 -6.06 -5.38
C MET A 130 -20.96 -5.50 -4.25
N ALA A 131 -22.22 -5.91 -4.16
CA ALA A 131 -23.12 -5.51 -3.07
C ALA A 131 -22.65 -6.05 -1.72
N GLU A 132 -22.28 -7.33 -1.68
CA GLU A 132 -21.68 -7.97 -0.49
C GLU A 132 -20.40 -7.23 -0.08
N GLY A 133 -19.55 -6.89 -1.06
CA GLY A 133 -18.34 -6.10 -0.82
C GLY A 133 -18.63 -4.76 -0.14
N LEU A 134 -19.69 -4.04 -0.54
CA LEU A 134 -20.10 -2.79 0.10
C LEU A 134 -20.63 -3.02 1.52
N GLU A 135 -21.40 -4.09 1.76
CA GLU A 135 -21.85 -4.45 3.11
C GLU A 135 -20.67 -4.76 4.05
N GLU A 136 -19.65 -5.44 3.54
CA GLU A 136 -18.44 -5.72 4.29
C GLU A 136 -17.68 -4.42 4.64
N VAL A 137 -17.61 -3.45 3.72
CA VAL A 137 -17.04 -2.13 4.02
C VAL A 137 -17.84 -1.44 5.13
N ARG A 138 -19.18 -1.49 5.09
CA ARG A 138 -20.01 -0.94 6.19
C ARG A 138 -19.78 -1.66 7.51
N ALA A 139 -19.57 -2.99 7.48
CA ALA A 139 -19.21 -3.76 8.67
C ALA A 139 -17.85 -3.33 9.25
N LEU A 140 -16.85 -3.10 8.40
CA LEU A 140 -15.53 -2.58 8.80
C LEU A 140 -15.63 -1.16 9.39
N ALA A 141 -16.43 -0.29 8.77
CA ALA A 141 -16.70 1.07 9.25
C ALA A 141 -17.38 1.08 10.63
N ARG A 142 -18.38 0.21 10.85
CA ARG A 142 -19.02 0.01 12.17
C ARG A 142 -18.03 -0.42 13.25
N ARG A 143 -17.02 -1.21 12.89
CA ARG A 143 -15.93 -1.64 13.76
C ARG A 143 -14.80 -0.61 13.89
N LYS A 144 -14.94 0.58 13.29
CA LYS A 144 -13.91 1.64 13.21
C LYS A 144 -12.59 1.18 12.58
N GLN A 145 -12.63 0.17 11.71
CA GLN A 145 -11.46 -0.33 10.99
C GLN A 145 -11.22 0.49 9.71
N TRP A 146 -11.03 1.80 9.87
CA TRP A 146 -11.09 2.79 8.78
C TRP A 146 -10.08 2.56 7.65
N ASN A 147 -8.86 2.12 7.97
CA ASN A 147 -7.86 1.82 6.94
C ASN A 147 -8.26 0.64 6.04
N GLN A 148 -8.79 -0.44 6.64
CA GLN A 148 -9.28 -1.59 5.87
C GLN A 148 -10.54 -1.24 5.08
N ALA A 149 -11.45 -0.48 5.70
CA ALA A 149 -12.64 0.03 5.04
C ALA A 149 -12.27 0.89 3.82
N ARG A 150 -11.29 1.80 3.97
CA ARG A 150 -10.77 2.65 2.89
C ARG A 150 -10.19 1.84 1.74
N ASP A 151 -9.29 0.90 2.04
CA ASP A 151 -8.59 0.15 1.00
C ASP A 151 -9.59 -0.71 0.21
N LYS A 152 -10.53 -1.36 0.89
CA LYS A 152 -11.59 -2.16 0.27
C LYS A 152 -12.58 -1.31 -0.51
N CYS A 153 -13.04 -0.20 0.07
CA CYS A 153 -13.95 0.74 -0.58
C CYS A 153 -13.30 1.33 -1.85
N GLY A 154 -12.02 1.71 -1.79
CA GLY A 154 -11.28 2.23 -2.93
C GLY A 154 -11.17 1.23 -4.08
N ALA A 155 -10.90 -0.04 -3.78
CA ALA A 155 -10.87 -1.10 -4.79
C ALA A 155 -12.24 -1.35 -5.44
N LEU A 156 -13.30 -1.47 -4.63
CA LEU A 156 -14.66 -1.65 -5.12
C LEU A 156 -15.13 -0.46 -5.97
N HIS A 157 -14.86 0.76 -5.51
CA HIS A 157 -15.20 1.99 -6.21
C HIS A 157 -14.52 2.07 -7.58
N ALA A 158 -13.24 1.67 -7.67
CA ALA A 158 -12.53 1.61 -8.94
C ALA A 158 -13.13 0.58 -9.91
N GLN A 159 -13.50 -0.60 -9.40
CA GLN A 159 -14.16 -1.65 -10.21
C GLN A 159 -15.53 -1.18 -10.72
N LEU A 160 -16.37 -0.63 -9.85
CA LEU A 160 -17.68 -0.07 -10.21
C LEU A 160 -17.56 1.05 -11.25
N SER A 161 -16.58 1.94 -11.08
CA SER A 161 -16.32 3.02 -12.03
C SER A 161 -15.92 2.51 -13.42
N LEU A 162 -15.08 1.47 -13.48
CA LEU A 162 -14.66 0.87 -14.75
C LEU A 162 -15.82 0.19 -15.47
N LEU A 163 -16.63 -0.57 -14.74
CA LEU A 163 -17.82 -1.23 -15.27
C LEU A 163 -18.84 -0.22 -15.77
N LEU A 164 -19.12 0.82 -14.99
CA LEU A 164 -20.07 1.85 -15.39
C LEU A 164 -19.62 2.57 -16.67
N ARG A 165 -18.32 2.80 -16.83
CA ARG A 165 -17.76 3.36 -18.06
C ARG A 165 -17.87 2.41 -19.25
N SER A 166 -17.62 1.10 -19.08
CA SER A 166 -17.77 0.14 -20.18
C SER A 166 -19.23 0.01 -20.59
N THR A 167 -20.15 -0.15 -19.64
CA THR A 167 -21.60 -0.23 -19.91
C THR A 167 -22.12 1.03 -20.60
N ARG A 168 -21.66 2.23 -20.21
CA ARG A 168 -22.06 3.48 -20.90
C ARG A 168 -21.52 3.56 -22.34
N ARG A 169 -20.34 3.02 -22.61
CA ARG A 169 -19.78 2.98 -23.98
C ARG A 169 -20.54 2.02 -24.88
N GLU A 170 -20.86 0.83 -24.38
CA GLU A 170 -21.64 -0.18 -25.10
C GLU A 170 -23.04 0.32 -25.47
N ARG A 171 -23.65 1.18 -24.63
CA ARG A 171 -24.94 1.81 -24.93
C ARG A 171 -24.89 2.92 -25.97
N ALA A 172 -23.71 3.50 -26.20
CA ALA A 172 -23.52 4.61 -27.12
C ALA A 172 -23.11 4.14 -28.54
N SER A 173 -22.69 2.88 -28.67
CA SER A 173 -22.37 2.20 -29.95
C SER A 173 -23.58 1.50 -30.52
#